data_AF-A0A8T7E2U3-F1
#
_entry.id   AF-A0A8T7E2U3-F1
#
_cell.length_a   1.000
_cell.length_b   1.000
_cell.length_c   1.000
_cell.angle_alpha   90.00
_cell.angle_beta   90.00
_cell.angle_gamma   90.00
#
_symmetry.space_group_name_H-M   'P 1'
#
loop_
_entity.id
_entity.type
_entity.pdbx_description
1 polymer ?
#
loop_
_entity_poly.entity_id
_entity_poly.type
_entity_poly.pdbx_seq_one_letter_code
_entity_poly.pdbx_strand_id
1 'polypeptide(L)' 'MSFGIWELLIVLVIVVFIFGTKRVRNLGGDLGSAIKSFRSALKDGDAEQVEDDSDAAGNVIEGESVRRPDHENSKS' A
#
# COMPACT_ATOMS: atom_id res chain seq x y z
N MET A 1 -31.52 -17.20 8.07
CA MET A 1 -30.52 -16.15 8.36
C MET A 1 -29.23 -16.61 7.74
N SER A 2 -28.95 -16.14 6.54
CA SER A 2 -27.72 -16.47 5.80
C SER A 2 -26.64 -15.53 6.26
N PHE A 3 -25.51 -16.08 6.72
CA PHE A 3 -24.27 -15.32 6.91
C PHE A 3 -23.88 -14.70 5.56
N GLY A 4 -24.24 -13.44 5.37
CA GLY A 4 -24.06 -12.70 4.15
C GLY A 4 -22.82 -11.83 4.19
N ILE A 5 -22.64 -11.08 3.10
CA ILE A 5 -21.59 -10.07 2.97
C ILE A 5 -21.71 -9.02 4.09
N TRP A 6 -22.92 -8.77 4.58
CA TRP A 6 -23.19 -7.81 5.66
C TRP A 6 -22.57 -8.22 7.01
N GLU A 7 -22.68 -9.49 7.41
CA GLU A 7 -22.02 -9.97 8.63
C GLU A 7 -20.49 -9.91 8.51
N LEU A 8 -19.93 -10.24 7.34
CA LEU A 8 -18.48 -10.17 7.11
C LEU A 8 -17.95 -8.73 7.22
N LEU A 9 -18.70 -7.74 6.72
CA LEU A 9 -18.31 -6.33 6.85
C LEU A 9 -18.29 -5.86 8.30
N ILE A 10 -19.30 -6.25 9.10
CA ILE A 10 -19.35 -5.91 10.53
C ILE A 10 -18.18 -6.53 11.28
N VAL A 11 -17.88 -7.81 11.01
CA VAL A 11 -16.72 -8.49 11.63
C VAL A 11 -15.41 -7.83 11.21
N LEU A 12 -15.25 -7.48 9.92
CA LEU A 12 -14.06 -6.80 9.41
C LEU A 12 -13.81 -5.48 10.14
N VAL A 13 -14.85 -4.67 10.36
CA VAL A 13 -14.73 -3.40 11.10
C VAL A 13 -14.22 -3.64 12.52
N ILE A 14 -14.76 -4.63 13.23
CA ILE A 14 -14.34 -4.96 14.60
C ILE A 14 -12.88 -5.40 14.63
N VAL A 15 -12.45 -6.27 13.69
CA VAL A 15 -11.05 -6.71 13.58
C VAL A 15 -10.14 -5.50 13.35
N VAL A 16 -10.47 -4.61 12.42
CA VAL A 16 -9.68 -3.40 12.18
C VAL A 16 -9.66 -2.47 13.39
N PHE A 17 -10.73 -2.42 14.19
CA PHE A 17 -10.76 -1.64 15.44
C PHE A 17 -9.81 -2.21 16.51
N ILE A 18 -9.73 -3.55 16.63
CA ILE A 18 -8.86 -4.23 17.59
C ILE A 18 -7.39 -4.12 17.19
N PHE A 19 -7.09 -4.35 15.91
CA PHE A 19 -5.70 -4.36 15.40
C PHE A 19 -5.19 -2.96 15.00
N GLY A 20 -6.10 -2.02 14.75
CA GLY A 20 -5.80 -0.70 14.20
C GLY A 20 -5.46 -0.72 12.71
N THR A 21 -5.79 0.37 12.00
CA THR A 21 -5.55 0.49 10.54
C THR A 21 -4.07 0.51 10.15
N LYS A 22 -3.16 0.93 11.04
CA LYS A 22 -1.72 0.95 10.77
C LYS A 22 -1.13 -0.45 10.58
N ARG A 23 -1.51 -1.41 11.43
CA ARG A 23 -1.05 -2.80 11.33
C ARG A 23 -1.68 -3.49 10.12
N VAL A 24 -2.98 -3.28 9.92
CA VAL A 24 -3.72 -3.81 8.76
C VAL A 24 -3.17 -3.26 7.44
N ARG A 25 -2.77 -1.99 7.36
CA ARG A 25 -2.17 -1.41 6.14
C ARG A 25 -0.78 -1.97 5.86
N ASN A 26 0.07 -2.09 6.87
CA ASN A 26 1.42 -2.61 6.68
C ASN A 26 1.40 -4.09 6.24
N LEU A 27 0.55 -4.92 6.86
CA LEU A 27 0.42 -6.33 6.46
C LEU A 27 -0.44 -6.50 5.19
N GLY A 28 -1.45 -5.64 5.02
CA GLY A 28 -2.38 -5.67 3.89
C GLY A 28 -1.77 -5.18 2.59
N GLY A 29 -0.74 -4.33 2.62
CA GLY A 29 0.03 -3.94 1.44
C GLY A 29 0.73 -5.15 0.82
N ASP A 30 1.49 -5.90 1.63
CA ASP A 30 2.25 -7.06 1.16
C ASP A 30 1.33 -8.21 0.69
N LEU A 31 0.31 -8.52 1.50
CA LEU A 31 -0.68 -9.55 1.16
C LEU A 31 -1.57 -9.13 -0.02
N GLY A 32 -1.90 -7.84 -0.11
CA GLY A 32 -2.71 -7.28 -1.20
C GLY A 32 -1.98 -7.36 -2.54
N SER A 33 -0.69 -7.07 -2.58
CA SER A 33 0.15 -7.20 -3.78
C SER A 33 0.27 -8.65 -4.25
N ALA A 34 0.40 -9.61 -3.33
CA ALA A 34 0.42 -11.04 -3.66
C ALA A 34 -0.94 -11.54 -4.20
N ILE A 35 -2.05 -11.10 -3.60
CA ILE A 35 -3.40 -11.46 -4.07
C ILE A 35 -3.72 -10.77 -5.42
N LYS A 36 -3.23 -9.54 -5.64
CA LYS A 36 -3.39 -8.80 -6.89
C LYS A 36 -2.70 -9.51 -8.05
N SER A 37 -1.45 -9.92 -7.89
CA SER A 37 -0.72 -10.69 -8.91
C SER A 37 -1.37 -12.06 -9.17
N PHE A 38 -1.89 -12.73 -8.14
CA PHE A 38 -2.68 -13.96 -8.31
C PHE A 38 -3.97 -13.73 -9.11
N ARG A 39 -4.70 -12.65 -8.82
CA ARG A 39 -5.92 -12.27 -9.58
C ARG A 39 -5.60 -11.84 -11.01
N SER A 40 -4.48 -11.14 -11.22
CA SER A 40 -4.00 -10.78 -12.56
C SER A 40 -3.65 -12.02 -13.35
N ALA A 41 -2.85 -12.96 -12.80
CA ALA A 41 -2.50 -14.20 -13.48
C ALA A 41 -3.73 -15.08 -13.85
N LEU A 42 -4.78 -15.05 -13.03
CA LEU A 42 -6.05 -15.72 -13.34
C LEU A 42 -6.86 -15.00 -14.45
N LYS A 43 -6.66 -13.69 -14.65
CA LYS A 43 -7.31 -12.88 -15.69
C LYS A 43 -6.50 -12.82 -16.99
N ASP A 44 -5.18 -12.90 -16.91
CA ASP A 44 -4.24 -12.92 -18.05
C ASP A 44 -4.42 -14.19 -18.91
N GLY A 45 -5.08 -15.22 -18.39
CA GLY A 45 -5.54 -16.36 -19.19
C GLY A 45 -6.66 -16.04 -20.19
N ASP A 46 -7.26 -14.84 -20.15
CA ASP A 46 -8.41 -14.45 -20.98
C ASP A 46 -8.21 -13.13 -21.77
N ALA A 47 -7.37 -12.18 -21.33
CA ALA A 47 -6.89 -11.06 -22.15
C ALA A 47 -5.76 -10.25 -21.49
N GLU A 48 -4.90 -9.68 -22.34
CA GLU A 48 -3.61 -9.01 -22.15
C GLU A 48 -3.51 -7.85 -21.11
N GLN A 49 -2.40 -7.89 -20.35
CA GLN A 49 -1.61 -6.83 -19.68
C GLN A 49 -2.30 -5.82 -18.72
N VAL A 50 -1.86 -5.85 -17.46
CA VAL A 50 -1.82 -4.67 -16.58
C VAL A 50 -0.46 -4.61 -15.87
N GLU A 51 0.44 -3.81 -16.40
CA GLU A 51 1.55 -3.21 -15.64
C GLU A 51 0.93 -2.26 -14.60
N ASP A 52 1.18 -2.49 -13.31
CA ASP A 52 0.86 -1.52 -12.26
C ASP A 52 2.01 -1.52 -11.25
N ASP A 53 2.99 -0.67 -11.56
CA ASP A 53 3.99 -0.15 -10.63
C ASP A 53 3.28 0.26 -9.34
N SER A 54 3.48 -0.53 -8.29
CA SER A 54 2.92 -0.25 -6.98
C SER A 54 3.79 0.79 -6.27
N ASP A 55 3.90 1.98 -6.86
CA ASP A 55 4.37 3.19 -6.20
C ASP A 55 3.21 3.84 -5.43
N ALA A 56 2.94 3.31 -4.23
CA ALA A 56 2.40 4.10 -3.11
C ALA A 56 2.25 3.25 -1.83
N ALA A 57 3.14 3.46 -0.87
CA ALA A 57 2.77 4.08 0.42
C ALA A 57 3.92 3.94 1.46
N GLY A 58 4.93 4.79 1.33
CA GLY A 58 5.99 4.96 2.33
C GLY A 58 6.39 6.42 2.50
N ASN A 59 5.45 7.37 2.50
CA ASN A 59 5.77 8.74 2.88
C ASN A 59 5.98 8.79 4.42
N VAL A 60 7.20 8.50 4.87
CA VAL A 60 7.60 8.49 6.29
C VAL A 60 8.97 9.18 6.42
N ILE A 61 8.87 10.45 6.83
CA ILE A 61 9.82 11.27 7.60
C ILE A 61 11.04 11.79 6.81
N GLU A 62 10.83 12.90 6.12
CA GLU A 62 11.87 13.88 5.83
C GLU A 62 12.35 14.49 7.16
N GLY A 63 13.53 14.04 7.58
CA GLY A 63 14.18 14.45 8.81
C GLY A 63 15.69 14.48 8.61
N GLU A 64 16.17 15.16 7.56
CA GLU A 64 17.59 15.49 7.43
C GLU A 64 17.81 16.99 7.66
N SER A 65 18.10 17.33 8.91
CA SER A 65 18.69 18.59 9.30
C SER A 65 20.16 18.63 8.88
N VAL A 66 20.46 18.99 7.63
CA VAL A 66 21.81 19.42 7.24
C VAL A 66 21.71 20.67 6.38
N ARG A 67 21.55 21.83 7.03
CA ARG A 67 21.92 23.11 6.41
C ARG A 67 23.45 23.18 6.34
N ARG A 68 24.01 22.86 5.18
CA ARG A 68 25.34 23.36 4.78
C ARG A 68 25.15 24.32 3.62
N PRO A 69 25.42 25.63 3.79
CA PRO A 69 25.68 26.49 2.64
C PRO A 69 27.17 26.38 2.33
N ASP A 70 27.53 25.43 1.47
CA ASP A 70 28.86 25.36 0.88
C ASP A 70 28.92 26.32 -0.33
N HIS A 71 29.62 27.43 -0.11
CA HIS A 71 30.60 28.03 -1.01
C HIS A 71 30.67 27.45 -2.46
N GLU A 72 30.15 28.16 -3.47
CA GLU A 72 30.64 27.99 -4.85
C GLU A 72 30.46 29.27 -5.69
N ASN A 73 31.53 30.07 -5.67
CA ASN A 73 32.13 30.76 -6.82
C ASN A 73 31.36 30.74 -8.16
N SER A 74 30.60 31.80 -8.45
CA SER A 74 30.34 32.23 -9.82
C SER A 74 31.14 33.50 -10.09
N LYS A 75 32.38 33.30 -10.54
CA LYS A 75 33.28 34.31 -11.07
C LYS A 75 33.20 34.27 -12.60
N SER A 76 33.34 35.47 -13.19
CA SER A 76 33.63 35.75 -14.61
C SER A 76 32.47 35.81 -15.58
#